data_AF-A0A2M6XXJ8-F1
#
_entry.id   AF-A0A2M6XXJ8-F1
#
_cell.length_a   1.000
_cell.length_b   1.000
_cell.length_c   1.000
_cell.angle_alpha   90.00
_cell.angle_beta   90.00
_cell.angle_gamma   90.00
#
_symmetry.space_group_name_H-M   'P 1'
#
loop_
_entity.id
_entity.type
_entity.pdbx_description
1 polymer ?
#
loop_
_entity_poly.entity_id
_entity_poly.type
_entity_poly.pdbx_seq_one_letter_code
_entity_poly.pdbx_strand_id
1 'polypeptide(L)' 'TRLLCVDVWEHAYYIDYRNMRPKFVETFLNNLANWDFAAKNFA' A
#
# COMPACT_ATOMS: atom_id res chain seq x y z
N THR A 1 -3.82 5.13 -16.82
CA THR A 1 -3.19 3.84 -16.49
C THR A 1 -3.16 3.63 -15.01
N ARG A 2 -3.35 2.39 -14.51
CA ARG A 2 -3.25 2.08 -13.08
C ARG A 2 -1.79 1.70 -12.78
N LEU A 3 -1.16 2.37 -11.83
CA LEU A 3 0.27 2.21 -11.55
C LEU A 3 0.52 1.50 -10.22
N LEU A 4 -0.30 1.79 -9.21
CA LEU A 4 -0.28 1.16 -7.89
C LEU A 4 -1.70 1.05 -7.35
N CYS A 5 -1.91 0.12 -6.42
CA CYS A 5 -3.13 -0.04 -5.65
C CYS A 5 -2.76 -0.44 -4.21
N VAL A 6 -3.54 0.04 -3.23
CA VAL A 6 -3.40 -0.31 -1.82
C VAL A 6 -4.74 -0.86 -1.36
N ASP A 7 -4.75 -2.09 -0.86
CA ASP A 7 -5.96 -2.67 -0.26
C ASP A 7 -6.20 -2.06 1.12
N VAL A 8 -7.34 -1.41 1.30
CA VAL A 8 -7.76 -0.75 2.55
C VAL A 8 -8.94 -1.46 3.21
N TRP A 9 -9.28 -2.68 2.78
CA TRP A 9 -10.18 -3.55 3.52
C TRP A 9 -9.52 -3.97 4.83
N GLU A 10 -10.32 -4.16 5.89
CA GLU A 10 -9.79 -4.48 7.21
C GLU A 10 -8.97 -5.78 7.19
N HIS A 11 -9.33 -6.78 6.37
CA HIS A 11 -8.55 -8.00 6.24
C HIS A 11 -7.10 -7.78 5.78
N ALA A 12 -6.79 -6.66 5.13
CA ALA A 12 -5.46 -6.36 4.62
C ALA A 12 -4.49 -5.84 5.70
N TYR A 13 -5.02 -5.30 6.81
CA TYR A 13 -4.19 -4.64 7.83
C TYR A 13 -4.60 -4.90 9.28
N TYR A 14 -5.77 -5.47 9.56
CA TYR A 14 -6.33 -5.48 10.91
C TYR A 14 -5.54 -6.35 11.89
N ILE A 15 -4.89 -7.42 11.42
CA ILE A 15 -4.06 -8.30 12.26
C ILE A 15 -2.81 -7.57 12.80
N ASP A 16 -2.25 -6.65 12.04
CA ASP A 16 -1.03 -5.94 12.44
C ASP A 16 -1.31 -4.54 13.02
N TYR A 17 -2.31 -3.84 12.46
CA TYR A 17 -2.58 -2.44 12.76
C TYR A 17 -3.91 -2.18 13.47
N ARG A 18 -4.79 -3.18 13.60
CA ARG A 18 -6.16 -3.03 14.17
C ARG A 18 -6.87 -1.81 13.56
N ASN A 19 -7.31 -0.85 14.36
CA ASN A 19 -7.98 0.37 13.92
C ASN A 19 -7.03 1.45 13.36
N MET A 20 -5.71 1.23 13.36
CA MET A 20 -4.71 2.19 12.89
C MET A 20 -4.48 2.12 11.38
N ARG A 21 -5.55 2.25 10.57
CA ARG A 21 -5.44 2.31 9.10
C ARG A 21 -4.42 3.37 8.60
N PRO A 22 -4.33 4.58 9.18
CA PRO A 22 -3.35 5.57 8.72
C PRO A 22 -1.90 5.07 8.83
N LYS A 23 -1.57 4.36 9.92
CA LYS A 23 -0.23 3.80 10.15
C LYS A 23 0.11 2.69 9.15
N PHE A 24 -0.87 1.88 8.75
CA PHE A 24 -0.71 0.88 7.69
C PHE A 24 -0.36 1.54 6.35
N VAL A 25 -1.12 2.56 5.94
CA VAL A 25 -0.89 3.27 4.67
C VAL A 25 0.45 4.00 4.67
N GLU A 26 0.81 4.64 5.78
CA GLU A 26 2.12 5.26 5.97
C GLU A 26 3.25 4.23 5.81
N THR A 27 3.13 3.08 6.46
CA THR A 27 4.13 2.01 6.39
C THR A 27 4.22 1.44 4.97
N PHE A 28 3.09 1.28 4.29
CA PHE A 28 3.06 0.84 2.91
C PHE A 28 3.82 1.80 2.00
N LEU A 29 3.53 3.10 2.07
CA LEU A 29 4.16 4.10 1.20
C LEU A 29 5.65 4.28 1.49
N ASN A 30 6.03 4.25 2.77
CA ASN A 30 7.42 4.48 3.17
C ASN A 30 8.33 3.27 2.92
N ASN A 31 7.81 2.04 3.04
CA ASN A 31 8.66 0.84 3.11
C ASN A 31 8.27 -0.30 2.17
N LEU A 32 7.04 -0.35 1.64
CA LEU A 32 6.54 -1.53 0.90
C LEU A 32 6.14 -1.24 -0.55
N ALA A 33 5.89 0.02 -0.90
CA ALA A 33 5.48 0.40 -2.25
C ALA A 33 6.59 0.08 -3.27
N ASN A 34 6.26 -0.73 -4.28
CA ASN A 34 7.19 -1.09 -5.35
C ASN A 34 7.14 -0.05 -6.49
N TRP A 35 8.02 0.94 -6.40
CA TRP A 35 8.10 2.03 -7.37
C TRP A 35 8.66 1.59 -8.73
N ASP A 36 9.53 0.59 -8.79
CA ASP A 36 10.06 0.06 -10.05
C ASP A 36 8.94 -0.56 -10.90
N PHE A 37 8.01 -1.29 -10.27
CA PHE A 37 6.81 -1.80 -10.92
C PHE A 37 5.94 -0.67 -11.47
N ALA A 38 5.72 0.39 -10.67
CA ALA A 38 4.94 1.54 -11.11
C ALA A 38 5.58 2.25 -12.31
N ALA A 39 6.91 2.45 -12.28
CA ALA A 39 7.67 3.07 -13.37
C ALA A 39 7.61 2.23 -14.65
N LYS A 40 7.75 0.90 -14.54
CA LYS A 40 7.62 -0.02 -15.69
C LYS A 40 6.25 0.04 -16.35
N ASN A 41 5.18 0.24 -15.58
CA ASN A 41 3.81 0.33 -16.11
C ASN A 41 3.43 1.74 -16.58
N PHE A 42 4.23 2.76 -16.24
CA PHE A 42 4.05 4.13 -16.71
C PHE A 42 4.66 4.35 -18.10
N ALA A 43 5.75 3.64 -18.39
CA ALA A 43 6.49 3.69 -19.65
C ALA A 43 5.69 3.22 -20.87
#